data_AF-A0A8T3XK10-F1
#
_entry.id   AF-A0A8T3XK10-F1
#
_cell.length_a   1.000
_cell.length_b   1.000
_cell.length_c   1.000
_cell.angle_alpha   90.00
_cell.angle_beta   90.00
_cell.angle_gamma   90.00
#
_symmetry.space_group_name_H-M   'P 1'
#
loop_
_entity.id
_entity.type
_entity.pdbx_description
1 polymer ?
#
loop_
_entity_poly.entity_id
_entity_poly.type
_entity_poly.pdbx_seq_one_letter_code
_entity_poly.pdbx_strand_id
1 'polypeptide(L)'
;MLEINEEHLRKFEEIKLKFFSKIKVPADNNWESNTNDKIWSKLITQVMVVGNSKPADEFNKDIELKNQVTYEKLILMEDDELKKKINYVLRKVHTRYASSDITKCRKTNALVYNLKILKTFKDGPKDLLRGISEIKEQNADKEKIRFLINNFKYMGSKSSRDLLMELGIVKNAIALDVRVQSILTKVGINIPKGVENNPKIYDEVENDILTKICKPLNLLGVEFDRMIYQNYEGIMSTRFD
;
A
#
# COMPACT_ATOMS: atom_id res chain seq x y z
N MET A 1 1.87 -22.14 -7.93
CA MET A 1 0.58 -22.09 -7.23
C MET A 1 -0.54 -21.72 -8.18
N LEU A 2 -0.46 -20.58 -8.86
CA LEU A 2 -1.38 -20.22 -9.92
C LEU A 2 -1.10 -21.06 -11.18
N GLU A 3 -2.18 -21.58 -11.76
CA GLU A 3 -2.18 -22.21 -13.08
C GLU A 3 -2.35 -21.12 -14.14
N ILE A 4 -1.25 -20.77 -14.80
CA ILE A 4 -1.19 -19.72 -15.82
C ILE A 4 -0.75 -20.37 -17.14
N ASN A 5 -1.57 -20.23 -18.17
CA ASN A 5 -1.34 -20.79 -19.51
C ASN A 5 -1.29 -19.67 -20.57
N GLU A 6 -1.11 -20.05 -21.83
CA GLU A 6 -1.00 -19.11 -22.95
C GLU A 6 -2.29 -18.30 -23.18
N GLU A 7 -3.46 -18.88 -22.94
CA GLU A 7 -4.74 -18.17 -23.07
C GLU A 7 -4.84 -17.03 -22.04
N HIS A 8 -4.43 -17.28 -20.80
CA HIS A 8 -4.37 -16.25 -19.75
C HIS A 8 -3.41 -15.12 -20.15
N LEU A 9 -2.24 -15.45 -20.72
CA LEU A 9 -1.27 -14.47 -21.20
C LEU A 9 -1.83 -13.62 -22.35
N ARG A 10 -2.52 -14.24 -23.32
CA ARG A 10 -3.17 -13.52 -24.42
C ARG A 10 -4.16 -12.48 -23.91
N LYS A 11 -5.02 -12.87 -22.96
CA LYS A 11 -5.99 -11.94 -22.34
C LYS A 11 -5.31 -10.77 -21.62
N PHE A 12 -4.19 -11.01 -20.94
CA PHE A 12 -3.43 -9.93 -20.31
C PHE A 12 -2.68 -9.05 -21.33
N GLU A 13 -2.21 -9.61 -22.43
CA GLU A 13 -1.63 -8.81 -23.53
C GLU A 13 -2.70 -7.89 -24.13
N GLU A 14 -3.94 -8.37 -24.35
CA GLU A 14 -5.05 -7.53 -24.79
C GLU A 14 -5.38 -6.39 -23.80
N ILE A 15 -5.41 -6.70 -22.49
CA ILE A 15 -5.55 -5.69 -21.43
C ILE A 15 -4.42 -4.65 -21.55
N LYS A 16 -3.17 -5.12 -21.65
CA LYS A 16 -1.99 -4.25 -21.73
C LYS A 16 -2.07 -3.33 -22.95
N LEU A 17 -2.32 -3.87 -24.14
CA LEU A 17 -2.46 -3.08 -25.37
C LEU A 17 -3.51 -1.97 -25.25
N LYS A 18 -4.62 -2.24 -24.55
CA LYS A 18 -5.74 -1.30 -24.43
C LYS A 18 -5.57 -0.24 -23.33
N PHE A 19 -4.88 -0.58 -22.24
CA PHE A 19 -4.89 0.24 -21.01
C PHE A 19 -3.52 0.73 -20.56
N PHE A 20 -2.42 0.09 -20.99
CA PHE A 20 -1.08 0.40 -20.49
C PHE A 20 -0.67 1.86 -20.77
N SER A 21 -0.98 2.40 -21.95
CA SER A 21 -0.63 3.80 -22.30
C SER A 21 -1.30 4.87 -21.43
N LYS A 22 -2.30 4.50 -20.63
CA LYS A 22 -3.07 5.42 -19.78
C LYS A 22 -2.60 5.42 -18.32
N ILE A 23 -1.68 4.53 -17.96
CA ILE A 23 -1.29 4.36 -16.56
C ILE A 23 -0.38 5.49 -16.11
N LYS A 24 -0.55 5.88 -14.86
CA LYS A 24 0.41 6.73 -14.15
C LYS A 24 1.12 5.89 -13.10
N VAL A 25 2.42 5.74 -13.27
CA VAL A 25 3.30 5.09 -12.29
C VAL A 25 4.03 6.16 -11.49
N PRO A 26 4.17 6.02 -10.16
CA PRO A 26 5.01 6.90 -9.36
C PRO A 26 6.43 6.96 -9.91
N ALA A 27 7.05 8.14 -9.88
CA ALA A 27 8.46 8.28 -10.25
C ALA A 27 9.36 7.48 -9.30
N ASP A 28 10.52 7.06 -9.80
CA ASP A 28 11.57 6.48 -8.96
C ASP A 28 11.96 7.43 -7.84
N ASN A 29 12.13 6.90 -6.63
CA ASN A 29 12.50 7.68 -5.46
C ASN A 29 11.60 8.91 -5.23
N ASN A 30 10.32 8.83 -5.62
CA ASN A 30 9.33 9.89 -5.41
C ASN A 30 9.23 10.36 -3.95
N TRP A 31 9.70 9.55 -3.00
CA TRP A 31 9.82 9.93 -1.60
C TRP A 31 10.82 11.06 -1.32
N GLU A 32 11.86 11.26 -2.14
CA GLU A 32 12.91 12.25 -1.87
C GLU A 32 12.38 13.68 -1.85
N SER A 33 11.39 13.96 -2.71
CA SER A 33 10.69 15.24 -2.81
C SER A 33 9.62 15.44 -1.74
N ASN A 34 9.23 14.38 -1.03
CA ASN A 34 8.23 14.47 0.02
C ASN A 34 8.86 14.97 1.33
N THR A 35 8.07 15.76 2.07
CA THR A 35 8.40 16.15 3.45
C THR A 35 8.10 15.02 4.43
N ASN A 36 8.66 15.09 5.65
CA ASN A 36 8.33 14.16 6.73
C ASN A 36 6.82 14.09 6.99
N ASP A 37 6.14 15.25 6.99
CA ASP A 37 4.68 15.33 7.12
C ASP A 37 3.94 14.60 6.00
N LYS A 38 4.41 14.73 4.75
CA LYS A 38 3.77 14.08 3.60
C LYS A 38 3.93 12.56 3.66
N ILE A 39 5.11 12.07 4.04
CA ILE A 39 5.38 10.63 4.22
C ILE A 39 4.53 10.09 5.37
N TRP A 40 4.53 10.79 6.51
CA TRP A 40 3.73 10.44 7.67
C TRP A 40 2.23 10.39 7.36
N SER A 41 1.71 11.37 6.62
CA SER A 41 0.33 11.39 6.17
C SER A 41 -0.01 10.17 5.31
N LYS A 42 0.87 9.72 4.43
CA LYS A 42 0.66 8.49 3.64
C LYS A 42 0.60 7.26 4.55
N LEU A 43 1.45 7.18 5.57
CA LEU A 43 1.43 6.09 6.55
C LEU A 43 0.12 6.07 7.36
N ILE A 44 -0.35 7.24 7.82
CA ILE A 44 -1.67 7.37 8.48
C ILE A 44 -2.77 6.80 7.59
N THR A 45 -2.80 7.21 6.32
CA THR A 45 -3.77 6.74 5.33
C THR A 45 -3.76 5.22 5.21
N GLN A 46 -2.59 4.59 5.19
CA GLN A 46 -2.47 3.12 5.13
C GLN A 46 -3.09 2.43 6.36
N VAL A 47 -2.97 3.00 7.56
CA VAL A 47 -3.66 2.48 8.76
C VAL A 47 -5.17 2.73 8.69
N MET A 48 -5.61 3.86 8.12
CA MET A 48 -7.03 4.18 7.93
C MET A 48 -7.71 3.18 6.99
N VAL A 49 -7.07 2.83 5.86
CA VAL A 49 -7.68 1.97 4.83
C VAL A 49 -7.90 0.52 5.26
N VAL A 50 -7.28 0.07 6.37
CA VAL A 50 -7.54 -1.26 6.93
C VAL A 50 -9.01 -1.37 7.33
N GLY A 51 -9.77 -2.10 6.52
CA GLY A 51 -11.22 -2.23 6.60
C GLY A 51 -11.95 -1.49 5.47
N ASN A 52 -11.73 -0.18 5.29
CA ASN A 52 -12.43 0.67 4.31
C ASN A 52 -11.53 1.79 3.77
N SER A 53 -11.61 2.13 2.48
CA SER A 53 -10.92 3.30 1.92
C SER A 53 -11.58 4.64 2.23
N LYS A 54 -12.91 4.68 2.42
CA LYS A 54 -13.65 5.96 2.57
C LYS A 54 -13.07 6.93 3.62
N PRO A 55 -12.66 6.50 4.85
CA PRO A 55 -12.05 7.39 5.83
C PRO A 55 -10.76 8.07 5.35
N ALA A 56 -9.94 7.35 4.58
CA ALA A 56 -8.73 7.90 3.98
C ALA A 56 -9.05 8.96 2.91
N ASP A 57 -10.10 8.75 2.12
CA ASP A 57 -10.54 9.73 1.11
C ASP A 57 -11.05 11.02 1.76
N GLU A 58 -11.80 10.90 2.86
CA GLU A 58 -12.25 12.05 3.66
C GLU A 58 -11.07 12.79 4.29
N PHE A 59 -10.14 12.07 4.93
CA PHE A 59 -8.93 12.65 5.50
C PHE A 59 -8.07 13.39 4.45
N ASN A 60 -7.91 12.80 3.26
CA ASN A 60 -7.11 13.42 2.20
C ASN A 60 -7.70 14.74 1.68
N LYS A 61 -9.03 14.92 1.77
CA LYS A 61 -9.73 16.15 1.35
C LYS A 61 -9.72 17.22 2.44
N ASP A 62 -9.64 16.83 3.70
CA ASP A 62 -9.70 17.75 4.84
C ASP A 62 -8.30 18.27 5.24
N ILE A 63 -7.98 19.49 4.80
CA ILE A 63 -6.69 20.15 5.11
C ILE A 63 -6.55 20.44 6.61
N GLU A 64 -7.64 20.81 7.28
CA GLU A 64 -7.61 21.15 8.71
C GLU A 64 -7.31 19.91 9.55
N LEU A 65 -7.93 18.78 9.25
CA LEU A 65 -7.64 17.51 9.93
C LEU A 65 -6.22 17.04 9.67
N LYS A 66 -5.70 17.14 8.42
CA LYS A 66 -4.29 16.82 8.13
C LYS A 66 -3.33 17.68 8.94
N ASN A 67 -3.60 18.98 9.03
CA ASN A 67 -2.80 19.94 9.78
C ASN A 67 -2.77 19.67 11.29
N GLN A 68 -3.71 18.88 11.82
CA GLN A 68 -3.74 18.49 13.23
C GLN A 68 -2.83 17.31 13.56
N VAL A 69 -2.43 16.52 12.57
CA VAL A 69 -1.65 15.29 12.76
C VAL A 69 -0.38 15.28 11.91
N THR A 70 0.21 16.45 11.68
CA THR A 70 1.52 16.56 11.03
C THR A 70 2.60 15.92 11.91
N TYR A 71 3.62 15.33 11.29
CA TYR A 71 4.71 14.69 12.01
C TYR A 71 5.39 15.69 12.94
N GLU A 72 5.74 16.87 12.43
CA GLU A 72 6.45 17.92 13.16
C GLU A 72 5.72 18.38 14.43
N LYS A 73 4.38 18.47 14.39
CA LYS A 73 3.58 18.82 15.57
C LYS A 73 3.49 17.67 16.55
N LEU A 74 3.22 16.47 16.06
CA LEU A 74 2.96 15.32 16.91
C LEU A 74 4.20 14.85 17.69
N ILE A 75 5.41 15.01 17.15
CA ILE A 75 6.63 14.58 17.85
C ILE A 75 6.94 15.41 19.10
N LEU A 76 6.39 16.62 19.20
CA LEU A 76 6.56 17.55 20.32
C LEU A 76 5.50 17.35 21.42
N MET A 77 4.49 16.51 21.18
CA MET A 77 3.41 16.27 22.12
C MET A 77 3.76 15.17 23.12
N GLU A 78 3.24 15.31 24.33
CA GLU A 78 3.20 14.23 25.33
C GLU A 78 2.25 13.12 24.89
N ASP A 79 2.51 11.89 25.37
CA ASP A 79 1.84 10.67 24.95
C ASP A 79 0.30 10.74 25.00
N ASP A 80 -0.25 11.34 26.06
CA ASP A 80 -1.70 11.43 26.25
C ASP A 80 -2.35 12.45 25.31
N GLU A 81 -1.69 13.57 25.06
CA GLU A 81 -2.15 14.57 24.09
C GLU A 81 -2.08 14.02 22.67
N LEU A 82 -0.95 13.40 22.32
CA LEU A 82 -0.71 12.74 21.05
C LEU A 82 -1.82 11.72 20.74
N LYS A 83 -2.12 10.82 21.69
CA LYS A 83 -3.20 9.84 21.56
C LYS A 83 -4.53 10.54 21.28
N LYS A 84 -4.90 11.53 22.11
CA LYS A 84 -6.18 12.26 21.98
C LYS A 84 -6.30 12.92 20.60
N LYS A 85 -5.23 13.54 20.11
CA LYS A 85 -5.20 14.21 18.80
C LYS A 85 -5.40 13.23 17.65
N ILE A 86 -4.64 12.13 17.62
CA ILE A 86 -4.77 11.09 16.61
C ILE A 86 -6.18 10.47 16.65
N ASN A 87 -6.69 10.12 17.84
CA ASN A 87 -8.02 9.51 17.97
C ASN A 87 -9.13 10.46 17.50
N TYR A 88 -9.02 11.75 17.81
CA TYR A 88 -9.96 12.76 17.33
C TYR A 88 -10.04 12.75 15.80
N VAL A 89 -8.89 12.83 15.11
CA VAL A 89 -8.85 12.82 13.64
C VAL A 89 -9.44 11.53 13.07
N LEU A 90 -9.02 10.37 13.59
CA LEU A 90 -9.54 9.07 13.13
C LEU A 90 -11.06 8.96 13.27
N ARG A 91 -11.62 9.44 14.39
CA ARG A 91 -13.07 9.43 14.63
C ARG A 91 -13.81 10.43 13.75
N LYS A 92 -13.22 11.59 13.47
CA LYS A 92 -13.82 12.64 12.64
C LYS A 92 -14.03 12.18 11.20
N VAL A 93 -13.12 11.38 10.66
CA VAL A 93 -13.28 10.75 9.33
C VAL A 93 -13.94 9.37 9.42
N HIS A 94 -14.61 9.07 10.53
CA HIS A 94 -15.34 7.82 10.76
C HIS A 94 -14.52 6.55 10.49
N THR A 95 -13.24 6.55 10.87
CA THR A 95 -12.37 5.39 10.70
C THR A 95 -12.93 4.20 11.50
N ARG A 96 -13.11 3.05 10.85
CA ARG A 96 -13.51 1.82 11.55
C ARG A 96 -12.52 1.48 12.66
N TYR A 97 -13.06 1.00 13.78
CA TYR A 97 -12.33 0.66 15.00
C TYR A 97 -11.69 1.86 15.71
N ALA A 98 -12.07 3.09 15.36
CA ALA A 98 -11.77 4.29 16.14
C ALA A 98 -12.77 4.42 17.30
N SER A 99 -12.41 3.85 18.45
CA SER A 99 -13.28 3.80 19.64
C SER A 99 -13.39 5.16 20.33
N SER A 100 -14.56 5.45 20.90
CA SER A 100 -14.73 6.60 21.80
C SER A 100 -13.91 6.45 23.08
N ASP A 101 -13.81 5.22 23.61
CA ASP A 101 -12.83 4.81 24.60
C ASP A 101 -11.47 4.66 23.91
N ILE A 102 -10.62 5.67 24.08
CA ILE A 102 -9.33 5.78 23.42
C ILE A 102 -8.37 4.65 23.80
N THR A 103 -8.49 4.11 25.02
CA THR A 103 -7.59 3.06 25.53
C THR A 103 -7.73 1.77 24.74
N LYS A 104 -8.92 1.52 24.17
CA LYS A 104 -9.27 0.37 23.35
C LYS A 104 -9.10 0.61 21.84
N CYS A 105 -8.69 1.82 21.45
CA CYS A 105 -8.56 2.20 20.04
C CYS A 105 -7.27 1.64 19.42
N ARG A 106 -7.37 0.47 18.79
CA ARG A 106 -6.22 -0.24 18.19
C ARG A 106 -5.47 0.60 17.14
N LYS A 107 -6.20 1.36 16.30
CA LYS A 107 -5.58 2.20 15.25
C LYS A 107 -4.87 3.42 15.83
N THR A 108 -5.43 4.06 16.86
CA THR A 108 -4.72 5.13 17.57
C THR A 108 -3.45 4.60 18.20
N ASN A 109 -3.52 3.48 18.92
CA ASN A 109 -2.34 2.87 19.55
C ASN A 109 -1.28 2.48 18.51
N ALA A 110 -1.71 1.96 17.35
CA ALA A 110 -0.82 1.65 16.24
C ALA A 110 -0.10 2.89 15.69
N LEU A 111 -0.83 3.99 15.43
CA LEU A 111 -0.22 5.22 14.92
C LEU A 111 0.72 5.87 15.94
N VAL A 112 0.38 5.84 17.23
CA VAL A 112 1.27 6.31 18.29
C VAL A 112 2.56 5.49 18.32
N TYR A 113 2.45 4.16 18.26
CA TYR A 113 3.62 3.28 18.17
C TYR A 113 4.45 3.58 16.92
N ASN A 114 3.83 3.69 15.75
CA ASN A 114 4.50 3.97 14.49
C ASN A 114 5.24 5.32 14.53
N LEU A 115 4.62 6.36 15.13
CA LEU A 115 5.27 7.66 15.32
C LEU A 115 6.50 7.55 16.22
N LYS A 116 6.41 6.77 17.30
CA LYS A 116 7.56 6.53 18.20
C LYS A 116 8.71 5.83 17.50
N ILE A 117 8.42 4.85 16.64
CA ILE A 117 9.43 4.23 15.77
C ILE A 117 10.06 5.27 14.85
N LEU A 118 9.26 6.13 14.20
CA LEU A 118 9.80 7.17 13.32
C LEU A 118 10.70 8.17 14.05
N LYS A 119 10.38 8.50 15.31
CA LYS A 119 11.22 9.37 16.16
C LYS A 119 12.62 8.82 16.44
N THR A 120 12.87 7.52 16.25
CA THR A 120 14.21 6.94 16.46
C THR A 120 15.16 7.19 15.28
N PHE A 121 14.64 7.64 14.14
CA PHE A 121 15.44 7.98 12.97
C PHE A 121 15.82 9.47 13.00
N LYS A 122 17.05 9.80 12.59
CA LYS A 122 17.63 11.14 12.80
C LYS A 122 16.81 12.24 12.13
N ASP A 123 16.33 11.98 10.92
CA ASP A 123 15.46 12.87 10.14
C ASP A 123 14.09 12.20 9.91
N GLY A 124 13.61 11.48 10.93
CA GLY A 124 12.26 10.93 10.99
C GLY A 124 11.88 10.06 9.78
N PRO A 125 10.68 10.23 9.21
CA PRO A 125 10.22 9.48 8.05
C PRO A 125 11.16 9.48 6.83
N LYS A 126 11.82 10.60 6.52
CA LYS A 126 12.74 10.65 5.37
C LYS A 126 13.95 9.76 5.58
N ASP A 127 14.52 9.78 6.78
CA ASP A 127 15.69 8.96 7.10
C ASP A 127 15.37 7.47 7.13
N LEU A 128 14.17 7.10 7.61
CA LEU A 128 13.64 5.74 7.44
C LEU A 128 13.62 5.33 5.96
N LEU A 129 13.01 6.14 5.09
CA LEU A 129 12.88 5.79 3.68
C LEU A 129 14.23 5.74 2.96
N ARG A 130 15.18 6.61 3.34
CA ARG A 130 16.57 6.55 2.89
C ARG A 130 17.18 5.18 3.22
N GLY A 131 17.13 4.76 4.48
CA GLY A 131 17.66 3.46 4.90
C GLY A 131 17.00 2.27 4.19
N ILE A 132 15.67 2.31 3.99
CA ILE A 132 14.95 1.29 3.21
C ILE A 132 15.42 1.31 1.74
N SER A 133 15.61 2.47 1.14
CA SER A 133 16.01 2.59 -0.27
C SER A 133 17.41 2.03 -0.56
N GLU A 134 18.29 2.01 0.45
CA GLU A 134 19.67 1.52 0.36
C GLU A 134 19.77 -0.02 0.37
N ILE A 135 18.69 -0.74 0.68
CA ILE A 135 18.62 -2.19 0.59
C ILE A 135 18.73 -2.60 -0.90
N LYS A 136 19.86 -3.23 -1.27
CA LYS A 136 20.22 -3.60 -2.66
C LYS A 136 20.45 -5.09 -2.86
N GLU A 137 20.11 -5.91 -1.88
CA GLU A 137 20.31 -7.37 -1.92
C GLU A 137 19.44 -8.07 -2.98
N GLN A 138 19.72 -9.35 -3.22
CA GLN A 138 18.83 -10.18 -4.04
C GLN A 138 17.44 -10.22 -3.38
N ASN A 139 16.38 -9.93 -4.14
CA ASN A 139 15.02 -9.71 -3.64
C ASN A 139 14.85 -8.45 -2.77
N ALA A 140 15.66 -7.41 -2.98
CA ALA A 140 15.58 -6.13 -2.26
C ALA A 140 14.15 -5.62 -2.01
N ASP A 141 13.26 -5.63 -3.02
CA ASP A 141 11.88 -5.17 -2.86
C ASP A 141 11.12 -5.95 -1.78
N LYS A 142 11.30 -7.27 -1.69
CA LYS A 142 10.68 -8.09 -0.64
C LYS A 142 11.24 -7.75 0.74
N GLU A 143 12.54 -7.54 0.87
CA GLU A 143 13.16 -7.16 2.15
C GLU A 143 12.69 -5.77 2.62
N LYS A 144 12.60 -4.80 1.71
CA LYS A 144 12.02 -3.48 1.98
C LYS A 144 10.58 -3.58 2.49
N ILE A 145 9.77 -4.44 1.87
CA ILE A 145 8.38 -4.69 2.31
C ILE A 145 8.34 -5.35 3.69
N ARG A 146 9.17 -6.39 3.92
CA ARG A 146 9.26 -7.09 5.21
C ARG A 146 9.68 -6.15 6.34
N PHE A 147 10.60 -5.23 6.06
CA PHE A 147 11.01 -4.21 7.01
C PHE A 147 9.81 -3.44 7.55
N LEU A 148 8.92 -2.93 6.67
CA LEU A 148 7.73 -2.21 7.11
C LEU A 148 6.77 -3.11 7.91
N ILE A 149 6.54 -4.34 7.45
CA ILE A 149 5.62 -5.28 8.11
C ILE A 149 6.07 -5.60 9.53
N ASN A 150 7.37 -5.80 9.73
CA ASN A 150 7.93 -6.21 11.02
C ASN A 150 8.02 -5.05 12.02
N ASN A 151 8.25 -3.82 11.54
CA ASN A 151 8.52 -2.67 12.39
C ASN A 151 7.32 -1.75 12.62
N PHE A 152 6.27 -1.84 11.80
CA PHE A 152 5.11 -0.95 11.88
C PHE A 152 3.82 -1.72 12.16
N LYS A 153 2.96 -1.16 13.03
CA LYS A 153 1.64 -1.71 13.33
C LYS A 153 0.65 -1.32 12.24
N TYR A 154 -0.28 -2.23 11.96
CA TYR A 154 -1.29 -2.07 10.89
C TYR A 154 -0.71 -1.95 9.47
N MET A 155 0.56 -2.31 9.28
CA MET A 155 1.22 -2.37 7.98
C MET A 155 1.33 -3.84 7.52
N GLY A 156 0.26 -4.37 6.93
CA GLY A 156 0.25 -5.73 6.39
C GLY A 156 0.83 -5.83 4.97
N SER A 157 0.85 -7.06 4.42
CA SER A 157 1.41 -7.37 3.09
C SER A 157 0.93 -6.42 1.98
N LYS A 158 -0.37 -6.14 1.92
CA LYS A 158 -0.98 -5.25 0.93
C LYS A 158 -0.56 -3.79 1.15
N SER A 159 -0.78 -3.24 2.35
CA SER A 159 -0.55 -1.82 2.63
C SER A 159 0.92 -1.42 2.53
N SER A 160 1.84 -2.31 2.93
CA SER A 160 3.28 -2.07 2.81
C SER A 160 3.72 -1.98 1.34
N ARG A 161 3.18 -2.84 0.48
CA ARG A 161 3.43 -2.80 -0.97
C ARG A 161 2.88 -1.53 -1.60
N ASP A 162 1.61 -1.22 -1.35
CA ASP A 162 0.98 -0.02 -1.91
C ASP A 162 1.72 1.25 -1.48
N LEU A 163 2.10 1.37 -0.20
CA LEU A 163 2.88 2.51 0.31
C LEU A 163 4.23 2.64 -0.39
N LEU A 164 5.02 1.57 -0.44
CA LEU A 164 6.37 1.62 -1.00
C LEU A 164 6.36 1.84 -2.51
N MET A 165 5.35 1.29 -3.22
CA MET A 165 5.14 1.57 -4.63
C MET A 165 4.78 3.04 -4.86
N GLU A 166 3.84 3.59 -4.08
CA GLU A 166 3.44 5.01 -4.17
C GLU A 166 4.60 5.98 -3.89
N LEU A 167 5.54 5.57 -3.05
CA LEU A 167 6.76 6.30 -2.70
C LEU A 167 7.92 6.08 -3.70
N GLY A 168 7.74 5.20 -4.69
CA GLY A 168 8.77 4.92 -5.70
C GLY A 168 9.97 4.13 -5.17
N ILE A 169 9.80 3.38 -4.08
CA ILE A 169 10.87 2.62 -3.40
C ILE A 169 10.98 1.18 -3.89
N VAL A 170 9.84 0.59 -4.28
CA VAL A 170 9.75 -0.76 -4.85
C VAL A 170 9.03 -0.72 -6.20
N LYS A 171 9.43 -1.60 -7.10
CA LYS A 171 8.90 -1.67 -8.48
C LYS A 171 8.34 -3.04 -8.83
N ASN A 172 8.90 -4.10 -8.24
CA ASN A 172 8.53 -5.48 -8.48
C ASN A 172 7.67 -6.00 -7.33
N ALA A 173 6.56 -5.31 -7.09
CA ALA A 173 5.58 -5.64 -6.07
C ALA A 173 4.16 -5.39 -6.59
N ILE A 174 3.18 -6.08 -6.01
CA ILE A 174 1.76 -5.96 -6.37
C ILE A 174 0.92 -5.97 -5.09
N ALA A 175 0.04 -4.97 -4.93
CA ALA A 175 -0.92 -4.95 -3.84
C ALA A 175 -2.13 -5.81 -4.24
N LEU A 176 -2.17 -7.07 -3.81
CA LEU A 176 -3.23 -8.06 -4.11
C LEU A 176 -4.55 -7.72 -3.42
N ASP A 177 -5.16 -6.62 -3.82
CA ASP A 177 -6.49 -6.23 -3.36
C ASP A 177 -7.60 -6.97 -4.13
N VAL A 178 -8.84 -6.72 -3.73
CA VAL A 178 -10.01 -7.36 -4.33
C VAL A 178 -10.13 -7.11 -5.84
N ARG A 179 -9.61 -5.99 -6.37
CA ARG A 179 -9.69 -5.68 -7.80
C ARG A 179 -8.69 -6.49 -8.61
N VAL A 180 -7.45 -6.59 -8.13
CA VAL A 180 -6.45 -7.49 -8.73
C VAL A 180 -7.00 -8.92 -8.74
N GLN A 181 -7.59 -9.34 -7.62
CA GLN A 181 -8.19 -10.66 -7.51
C GLN A 181 -9.35 -10.87 -8.50
N SER A 182 -10.28 -9.92 -8.59
CA SER A 182 -11.41 -9.97 -9.53
C SER A 182 -10.96 -10.06 -10.99
N ILE A 183 -9.92 -9.33 -11.38
CA ILE A 183 -9.41 -9.38 -12.76
C ILE A 183 -8.74 -10.71 -13.06
N LEU A 184 -7.93 -11.24 -12.14
CA LEU A 184 -7.34 -12.58 -12.29
C LEU A 184 -8.44 -13.63 -12.46
N THR A 185 -9.50 -13.58 -11.66
CA THR A 185 -10.66 -14.47 -11.83
C THR A 185 -11.36 -14.25 -13.17
N LYS A 186 -11.53 -13.00 -13.63
CA LYS A 186 -12.15 -12.69 -14.92
C LYS A 186 -11.38 -13.29 -16.10
N VAL A 187 -10.04 -13.33 -16.04
CA VAL A 187 -9.23 -13.93 -17.10
C VAL A 187 -9.15 -15.46 -17.02
N GLY A 188 -9.73 -16.07 -15.98
CA GLY A 188 -9.77 -17.52 -15.78
C GLY A 188 -8.77 -18.07 -14.75
N ILE A 189 -8.04 -17.20 -14.04
CA ILE A 189 -7.05 -17.63 -13.03
C ILE A 189 -7.71 -17.75 -11.66
N ASN A 190 -7.67 -18.97 -11.12
CA ASN A 190 -8.16 -19.26 -9.78
C ASN A 190 -7.14 -18.83 -8.71
N ILE A 191 -7.61 -18.03 -7.74
CA ILE A 191 -6.80 -17.56 -6.63
C ILE A 191 -7.11 -18.40 -5.38
N PRO A 192 -6.09 -18.86 -4.65
CA PRO A 192 -6.31 -19.54 -3.37
C PRO A 192 -7.13 -18.69 -2.39
N LYS A 193 -8.10 -19.33 -1.72
CA LYS A 193 -8.89 -18.67 -0.68
C LYS A 193 -8.01 -18.24 0.49
N GLY A 194 -8.28 -17.05 1.05
CA GLY A 194 -7.59 -16.54 2.23
C GLY A 194 -6.17 -16.03 1.97
N VAL A 195 -5.79 -15.79 0.71
CA VAL A 195 -4.50 -15.20 0.31
C VAL A 195 -4.19 -13.91 1.10
N GLU A 196 -5.20 -13.11 1.39
CA GLU A 196 -5.09 -11.84 2.11
C GLU A 196 -4.69 -12.01 3.59
N ASN A 197 -4.93 -13.18 4.17
CA ASN A 197 -4.66 -13.47 5.58
C ASN A 197 -3.42 -14.35 5.80
N ASN A 198 -2.80 -14.84 4.72
CA ASN A 198 -1.64 -15.71 4.80
C ASN A 198 -0.45 -15.12 4.03
N PRO A 199 0.55 -14.53 4.73
CA PRO A 199 1.70 -13.90 4.10
C PRO A 199 2.49 -14.83 3.16
N LYS A 200 2.58 -16.13 3.47
CA LYS A 200 3.30 -17.08 2.63
C LYS A 200 2.57 -17.32 1.30
N ILE A 201 1.25 -17.55 1.36
CA ILE A 201 0.42 -17.70 0.16
C ILE A 201 0.42 -16.40 -0.65
N TYR A 202 0.34 -15.25 0.01
CA TYR A 202 0.45 -13.94 -0.64
C TYR A 202 1.73 -13.82 -1.46
N ASP A 203 2.88 -14.11 -0.85
CA ASP A 203 4.18 -14.01 -1.51
C ASP A 203 4.31 -14.99 -2.69
N GLU A 204 3.75 -16.20 -2.58
CA GLU A 204 3.72 -17.20 -3.66
C GLU A 204 2.82 -16.77 -4.83
N VAL A 205 1.63 -16.25 -4.54
CA VAL A 205 0.70 -15.72 -5.55
C VAL A 205 1.30 -14.51 -6.26
N GLU A 206 1.86 -13.55 -5.52
CA GLU A 206 2.55 -12.40 -6.10
C GLU A 206 3.71 -12.84 -6.98
N ASN A 207 4.54 -13.79 -6.52
CA ASN A 207 5.65 -14.30 -7.30
C ASN A 207 5.19 -14.95 -8.62
N ASP A 208 4.12 -15.73 -8.59
CA ASP A 208 3.55 -16.31 -9.80
C ASP A 208 3.07 -15.23 -10.77
N ILE A 209 2.41 -14.17 -10.30
CA ILE A 209 1.99 -13.05 -11.15
C ILE A 209 3.21 -12.32 -11.75
N LEU A 210 4.22 -12.03 -10.94
CA LEU A 210 5.44 -11.35 -11.40
C LEU A 210 6.19 -12.19 -12.45
N THR A 211 6.35 -13.49 -12.20
CA THR A 211 7.20 -14.36 -13.02
C THR A 211 6.48 -14.95 -14.22
N LYS A 212 5.19 -15.24 -14.12
CA LYS A 212 4.40 -15.91 -15.16
C LYS A 212 3.46 -14.98 -15.92
N ILE A 213 3.24 -13.75 -15.48
CA ILE A 213 2.45 -12.74 -16.23
C ILE A 213 3.32 -11.52 -16.52
N CYS A 214 3.85 -10.84 -15.50
CA CYS A 214 4.52 -9.56 -15.71
C CYS A 214 5.79 -9.72 -16.55
N LYS A 215 6.65 -10.69 -16.23
CA LYS A 215 7.89 -10.93 -16.97
C LYS A 215 7.65 -11.31 -18.45
N PRO A 216 6.77 -12.27 -18.82
CA PRO A 216 6.44 -12.54 -20.22
C PRO A 216 5.89 -11.33 -20.98
N LEU A 217 5.13 -10.47 -20.31
CA LEU A 217 4.56 -9.26 -20.90
C LEU A 217 5.49 -8.05 -20.81
N ASN A 218 6.73 -8.21 -20.34
CA ASN A 218 7.69 -7.11 -20.11
C ASN A 218 7.10 -5.95 -19.28
N LEU A 219 6.48 -6.30 -18.15
CA LEU A 219 5.92 -5.37 -17.17
C LEU A 219 6.65 -5.48 -15.84
N LEU A 220 6.78 -4.36 -15.15
CA LEU A 220 7.08 -4.31 -13.72
C LEU A 220 5.83 -4.63 -12.89
N GLY A 221 6.01 -5.04 -11.65
CA GLY A 221 4.89 -5.31 -10.73
C GLY A 221 4.01 -4.08 -10.50
N VAL A 222 4.63 -2.92 -10.27
CA VAL A 222 3.92 -1.65 -10.05
C VAL A 222 3.14 -1.21 -11.29
N GLU A 223 3.67 -1.47 -12.48
CA GLU A 223 2.99 -1.15 -13.73
C GLU A 223 1.72 -2.00 -13.91
N PHE A 224 1.84 -3.30 -13.64
CA PHE A 224 0.70 -4.22 -13.65
C PHE A 224 -0.36 -3.82 -12.64
N ASP A 225 0.04 -3.51 -11.39
CA ASP A 225 -0.84 -3.04 -10.33
C ASP A 225 -1.60 -1.77 -10.74
N ARG A 226 -0.88 -0.75 -11.24
CA ARG A 226 -1.48 0.52 -11.66
C ARG A 226 -2.36 0.38 -12.89
N MET A 227 -1.99 -0.49 -13.84
CA MET A 227 -2.83 -0.83 -14.98
C MET A 227 -4.19 -1.37 -14.55
N ILE A 228 -4.19 -2.34 -13.63
CA ILE A 228 -5.41 -2.91 -13.06
C ILE A 228 -6.19 -1.86 -12.27
N TYR A 229 -5.54 -1.20 -11.32
CA TYR A 229 -6.21 -0.30 -10.38
C TYR A 229 -6.89 0.87 -11.11
N GLN A 230 -6.18 1.52 -12.03
CA GLN A 230 -6.64 2.76 -12.68
C GLN A 230 -7.65 2.49 -13.79
N ASN A 231 -7.72 1.26 -14.30
CA ASN A 231 -8.62 0.89 -15.40
C ASN A 231 -9.60 -0.23 -15.02
N TYR A 232 -9.82 -0.47 -13.73
CA TYR A 232 -10.60 -1.61 -13.22
C TYR A 232 -11.94 -1.80 -13.95
N GLU A 233 -12.80 -0.78 -13.99
CA GLU A 233 -14.10 -0.84 -14.65
C GLU A 233 -14.00 -1.11 -16.17
N GLY A 234 -13.00 -0.52 -16.83
CA GLY A 234 -12.74 -0.73 -18.25
C GLY A 234 -12.28 -2.16 -18.56
N ILE A 235 -11.47 -2.73 -17.68
CA ILE A 235 -11.04 -4.13 -17.79
C ILE A 235 -12.23 -5.04 -17.53
N MET A 236 -13.01 -4.80 -16.46
CA MET A 236 -14.17 -5.62 -16.11
C MET A 236 -15.25 -5.66 -17.20
N SER A 237 -15.41 -4.59 -17.96
CA SER A 237 -16.33 -4.50 -19.11
C SER A 237 -15.78 -5.08 -20.42
N THR A 238 -14.47 -5.38 -20.50
CA THR A 238 -13.88 -5.97 -21.71
C THR A 238 -14.32 -7.43 -21.87
N ARG A 239 -14.66 -7.81 -23.11
CA ARG A 239 -14.90 -9.20 -23.50
C ARG A 239 -13.60 -9.74 -24.10
N PHE A 240 -13.23 -10.94 -23.69
CA PHE A 240 -12.11 -11.66 -24.26
C PHE A 240 -12.70 -12.67 -25.24
N ASP A 241 -12.25 -12.62 -26.48
CA ASP A 241 -12.62 -13.58 -27.52
C ASP A 241 -11.73 -14.83 -27.44
#